data_AF-A0A6L9XXU0-F1
#
_entry.id   AF-A0A6L9XXU0-F1
#
_cell.length_a   1.000
_cell.length_b   1.000
_cell.length_c   1.000
_cell.angle_alpha   90.00
_cell.angle_beta   90.00
_cell.angle_gamma   90.00
#
_symmetry.space_group_name_H-M   'P 1'
#
loop_
_entity.id
_entity.type
_entity.pdbx_description
1 polymer ?
#
loop_
_entity_poly.entity_id
_entity_poly.type
_entity_poly.pdbx_seq_one_letter_code
_entity_poly.pdbx_strand_id
1 'polypeptide(L)' 'MPDEALPARYTIRVRGVLSETLRMAFPELDAESRGEDSVLVGVLRDQAALYGVLAQLEGLGIALIDVSSDPCPKGTER' A
#
# COMPACT_ATOMS: atom_id res chain seq x y z
N MET A 1 0.97 -21.66 -12.45
CA MET A 1 1.64 -20.78 -11.48
C MET A 1 0.75 -19.55 -11.35
N PRO A 2 0.01 -19.34 -10.25
CA PRO A 2 -0.76 -18.11 -10.08
C PRO A 2 0.13 -17.03 -9.44
N ASP A 3 -0.11 -15.79 -9.85
CA ASP A 3 0.57 -14.54 -9.45
C ASP A 3 1.87 -14.18 -10.19
N GLU A 4 1.79 -14.06 -11.52
CA GLU A 4 2.50 -12.96 -12.19
C GLU A 4 1.83 -11.66 -11.74
N ALA A 5 2.22 -11.14 -10.57
CA ALA A 5 1.81 -9.81 -10.11
C ALA A 5 2.36 -8.78 -11.11
N LEU A 6 1.54 -8.40 -12.08
CA LEU A 6 1.86 -7.24 -12.89
C LEU A 6 1.83 -6.01 -11.98
N PRO A 7 2.67 -5.00 -12.25
CA PRO A 7 2.68 -3.77 -11.48
C PRO A 7 1.26 -3.19 -11.43
N ALA A 8 0.63 -3.31 -10.26
CA ALA A 8 -0.70 -2.83 -9.98
C ALA A 8 -0.61 -1.67 -9.00
N ARG A 9 -1.58 -0.77 -9.07
CA ARG A 9 -1.64 0.35 -8.13
C ARG A 9 -2.32 -0.14 -6.86
N TYR A 10 -1.57 -0.19 -5.77
CA TYR A 10 -2.09 -0.56 -4.47
C TYR A 10 -2.39 0.69 -3.66
N THR A 11 -3.55 0.68 -3.04
CA THR A 11 -4.03 1.70 -2.11
C THR A 11 -4.18 1.05 -0.75
N ILE A 12 -3.42 1.54 0.22
CA ILE A 12 -3.30 0.96 1.56
C ILE A 12 -3.76 2.03 2.54
N ARG A 13 -4.91 1.83 3.17
CA ARG A 13 -5.44 2.71 4.21
C ARG A 13 -5.07 2.17 5.58
N VAL A 14 -4.57 3.04 6.44
CA VAL A 14 -4.14 2.72 7.80
C VAL A 14 -4.69 3.74 8.77
N ARG A 15 -4.96 3.31 10.00
CA ARG A 15 -5.47 4.13 11.09
C ARG A 15 -4.30 4.74 11.83
N GLY A 16 -4.18 6.06 11.76
CA GLY A 16 -3.06 6.80 12.31
C GLY A 16 -2.33 7.59 11.25
N VAL A 17 -1.61 8.62 11.70
CA VAL A 17 -0.89 9.55 10.83
C VAL A 17 0.53 9.05 10.61
N LEU A 18 0.89 8.67 9.38
CA LEU A 18 2.29 8.47 9.04
C LEU A 18 2.99 9.83 9.10
N SER A 19 4.01 9.91 9.95
CA SER A 19 4.85 11.09 10.06
C SER A 19 5.62 11.32 8.76
N GLU A 20 5.98 12.57 8.51
CA GLU A 20 6.70 12.99 7.30
C GLU A 20 7.98 12.17 7.05
N THR A 21 8.68 11.77 8.12
CA THR A 21 9.85 10.87 8.07
C THR A 21 9.54 9.51 7.46
N LEU A 22 8.40 8.90 7.79
CA LEU A 22 8.00 7.63 7.19
C LEU A 22 7.59 7.80 5.73
N ARG A 23 6.94 8.91 5.39
CA ARG A 23 6.57 9.23 4.01
C ARG A 23 7.82 9.39 3.14
N MET A 24 8.88 10.00 3.68
CA MET A 24 10.18 10.09 3.02
C MET A 24 10.91 8.74 2.93
N ALA A 25 10.60 7.77 3.80
CA ALA A 25 11.19 6.43 3.74
C ALA A 25 10.63 5.59 2.58
N PHE A 26 9.48 5.97 2.01
CA PHE A 26 8.84 5.29 0.89
C PHE A 26 8.67 6.22 -0.32
N PRO A 27 9.74 6.71 -0.96
CA PRO A 27 9.61 7.59 -2.13
C PRO A 27 8.93 6.90 -3.32
N GLU A 28 8.94 5.56 -3.36
CA GLU A 28 8.23 4.77 -4.38
C GLU A 28 6.72 4.66 -4.12
N LEU A 29 6.24 5.05 -2.94
CA LEU A 29 4.83 5.01 -2.54
C LEU A 29 4.38 6.40 -2.07
N ASP A 30 3.38 6.96 -2.73
CA ASP A 30 2.80 8.23 -2.33
C ASP A 30 1.97 8.03 -1.04
N ALA A 31 2.52 8.48 0.08
CA ALA A 31 1.83 8.43 1.36
C ALA A 31 1.04 9.74 1.57
N GLU A 32 -0.27 9.67 1.43
CA GLU A 32 -1.22 10.76 1.67
C GLU A 32 -1.81 10.65 3.09
N SER A 33 -1.99 11.77 3.78
CA SER A 33 -2.50 11.82 5.17
C SER A 33 -3.87 12.45 5.10
N ARG A 34 -4.89 11.69 5.51
CA ARG A 34 -6.29 12.09 5.37
C ARG A 34 -6.91 12.20 6.76
N GLY A 35 -6.66 13.33 7.40
CA GLY A 35 -7.14 13.60 8.75
C GLY A 35 -6.45 12.70 9.79
N GLU A 36 -7.21 11.78 10.37
CA GLU A 36 -6.76 10.83 11.41
C GLU A 36 -6.16 9.55 10.81
N ASP A 37 -6.41 9.32 9.51
CA ASP A 37 -5.96 8.15 8.77
C ASP A 37 -4.84 8.53 7.81
N SER A 38 -4.12 7.52 7.34
CA SER A 38 -3.15 7.67 6.25
C SER A 38 -3.40 6.66 5.15
N VAL A 39 -3.12 7.06 3.93
CA VAL A 39 -3.30 6.27 2.73
C VAL A 39 -1.97 6.22 2.00
N LEU A 40 -1.40 5.03 1.83
CA LEU A 40 -0.26 4.82 0.96
C LEU A 40 -0.74 4.32 -0.40
N VAL A 41 -0.41 5.05 -1.46
CA VAL A 41 -0.75 4.73 -2.83
C VAL A 41 0.53 4.61 -3.65
N GLY A 42 0.76 3.45 -4.25
CA GLY A 42 1.84 3.34 -5.22
C GLY A 42 1.82 2.07 -6.04
N VAL A 43 2.71 2.01 -7.01
CA VAL A 43 2.82 0.88 -7.93
C VAL A 43 3.75 -0.13 -7.28
N LEU A 44 3.17 -1.11 -6.61
CA LEU A 44 3.94 -2.21 -6.03
C LEU A 44 4.10 -3.29 -7.09
N ARG A 45 5.33 -3.78 -7.20
CA ARG A 45 5.69 -4.85 -8.13
C ARG A 45 5.23 -6.22 -7.61
N ASP A 46 5.19 -6.39 -6.28
CA ASP A 46 4.88 -7.66 -5.63
C ASP A 46 4.24 -7.48 -4.24
N GLN A 47 3.55 -8.50 -3.75
CA GLN A 47 3.00 -8.55 -2.39
C GLN A 47 4.07 -8.47 -1.29
N ALA A 48 5.33 -8.80 -1.57
CA ALA A 48 6.42 -8.69 -0.62
C ALA A 48 6.68 -7.22 -0.20
N ALA A 49 6.61 -6.30 -1.16
CA ALA A 49 6.79 -4.88 -0.88
C ALA A 49 5.61 -4.31 -0.07
N LEU A 50 4.38 -4.79 -0.33
CA LEU A 50 3.21 -4.51 0.50
C LEU A 50 3.43 -5.02 1.94
N TYR A 51 3.87 -6.26 2.10
CA TYR A 51 4.11 -6.87 3.42
C TYR A 51 5.18 -6.13 4.23
N GLY A 52 6.22 -5.60 3.57
CA GLY A 52 7.23 -4.78 4.23
C GLY A 52 6.66 -3.48 4.81
N VAL A 53 5.77 -2.82 4.07
CA VAL A 53 5.05 -1.63 4.56
C VAL A 53 4.13 -1.99 5.71
N LEU A 54 3.35 -3.08 5.58
CA LEU A 54 2.46 -3.59 6.62
C LEU A 54 3.21 -3.91 7.92
N ALA A 55 4.34 -4.60 7.83
CA ALA A 55 5.15 -4.96 8.99
C ALA A 55 5.70 -3.72 9.73
N GLN A 56 6.08 -2.67 9.00
CA GLN A 56 6.52 -1.42 9.62
C GLN A 56 5.37 -0.68 10.30
N LEU A 57 4.17 -0.68 9.70
CA LEU A 57 2.98 -0.09 10.32
C LEU A 57 2.58 -0.83 11.60
N GLU A 58 2.54 -2.17 11.56
CA GLU A 58 2.28 -3.02 12.72
C GLU A 58 3.33 -2.80 13.82
N GLY A 59 4.62 -2.70 13.47
CA GLY A 59 5.70 -2.40 14.40
C GLY A 59 5.57 -1.03 15.08
N LEU A 60 4.84 -0.10 14.47
CA LEU A 60 4.54 1.24 15.02
C LEU A 60 3.22 1.29 15.79
N GLY A 61 2.45 0.19 15.82
CA GLY A 61 1.11 0.14 16.42
C GLY A 61 0.04 0.82 15.56
N ILE A 62 0.28 0.99 14.26
CA ILE A 62 -0.66 1.57 13.30
C ILE A 62 -1.50 0.43 12.72
N ALA A 63 -2.79 0.42 13.04
CA ALA A 63 -3.69 -0.62 12.54
C ALA A 63 -3.99 -0.40 11.05
N LEU A 64 -3.79 -1.43 10.23
CA LEU A 64 -4.27 -1.45 8.86
C LEU A 64 -5.82 -1.34 8.85
N ILE A 65 -6.35 -0.45 8.01
CA ILE A 65 -7.80 -0.33 7.81
C ILE A 65 -8.23 -1.14 6.59
N ASP A 66 -7.60 -0.89 5.44
CA ASP A 66 -8.05 -1.45 4.16
C ASP A 66 -6.89 -1.51 3.16
N VAL A 67 -6.87 -2.54 2.31
CA VAL A 67 -5.95 -2.62 1.17
C VAL A 67 -6.77 -2.94 -0.07
N SER A 68 -6.70 -2.03 -1.03
CA SER A 68 -7.31 -2.20 -2.34
C SER A 68 -6.24 -2.12 -3.40
N SER A 69 -5.98 -3.22 -4.08
CA SER A 69 -5.35 -3.17 -5.39
C SER A 69 -6.42 -2.64 -6.35
N ASP A 70 -6.15 -1.56 -7.07
CA ASP A 70 -6.85 -1.27 -8.31
C ASP A 70 -6.14 -2.09 -9.39
N PRO A 71 -6.59 -3.31 -9.70
CA PRO A 71 -6.08 -3.99 -10.87
C PRO A 71 -6.52 -3.13 -12.05
N CYS A 72 -5.57 -2.57 -12.80
CA CYS A 72 -5.86 -2.17 -14.17
C CYS A 72 -6.60 -3.37 -14.82
N PRO A 73 -7.85 -3.19 -15.28
CA PRO A 73 -8.73 -4.31 -15.60
C PRO A 73 -8.08 -5.13 -16.71
N LYS A 74 -7.60 -6.32 -16.34
CA LYS A 74 -7.24 -7.37 -17.28
C LYS A 74 -8.52 -7.79 -17.98
N GLY A 75 -8.68 -7.39 -19.24
CA GLY A 75 -9.57 -8.11 -20.15
C GLY A 75 -9.10 -9.57 -20.28
N THR A 76 -10.08 -10.46 -20.44
CA THR A 76 -9.99 -11.93 -20.67
C THR A 76 -10.11 -12.78 -19.40
N GLU A 77 -11.28 -13.38 -19.17
CA GLU A 77 -11.53 -14.78 -19.60
C GLU A 77 -12.97 -15.21 -19.27
N ARG A 78 -13.80 -15.36 -20.32
CA ARG A 78 -14.75 -16.47 -20.46
C ARG A 78 -15.22 -16.62 -21.90
#